data_AF-A0AAW2SN48-F1
#
_entry.id   AF-A0AAW2SN48-F1
#
_cell.length_a   1.000
_cell.length_b   1.000
_cell.length_c   1.000
_cell.angle_alpha   90.00
_cell.angle_beta   90.00
_cell.angle_gamma   90.00
#
_symmetry.space_group_name_H-M   'P 1'
#
loop_
_entity.id
_entity.type
_entity.pdbx_description
1 polymer ?
#
loop_
_entity_poly.entity_id
_entity_poly.type
_entity_poly.pdbx_seq_one_letter_code
_entity_poly.pdbx_strand_id
1 'polypeptide(L)'
;MNGQSSQQQSKDGRHDDDAALTEFLASLMDYTPTVSITDLYLGITDRTAIVNNYADSQIPDELVEHYLGKSGFQCPDVRLTRLVAVATQKFIADVATDALQQCKARQSAVIKDKRDKQQKDKRLILTMEDLSKALREYGVNVKHQEYFADSPSAGLDAASREE
;
A
#
# COMPACT_ATOMS: atom_id res chain seq x y z
N MET A 1 -31.97 46.78 31.51
CA MET A 1 -32.36 46.19 30.22
C MET A 1 -31.08 45.92 29.43
N ASN A 2 -30.83 44.62 29.19
CA ASN A 2 -30.06 43.99 28.11
C ASN A 2 -28.61 44.45 27.80
N GLY A 3 -27.65 43.56 27.57
CA GLY A 3 -27.75 42.11 27.44
C GLY A 3 -26.35 41.48 27.38
N GLN A 4 -26.24 40.32 28.02
CA GLN A 4 -25.17 39.35 27.77
C GLN A 4 -25.34 38.81 26.34
N SER A 5 -24.26 38.78 25.57
CA SER A 5 -24.19 37.99 24.34
C SER A 5 -23.09 36.95 24.51
N SER A 6 -23.53 35.75 24.86
CA SER A 6 -22.74 34.54 24.93
C SER A 6 -22.22 34.15 23.55
N GLN A 7 -20.91 34.02 23.46
CA GLN A 7 -20.14 32.93 22.86
C GLN A 7 -20.91 31.92 22.00
N GLN A 8 -20.57 31.84 20.72
CA GLN A 8 -20.49 30.55 20.02
C GLN A 8 -19.34 30.60 19.02
N GLN A 9 -18.16 30.21 19.51
CA GLN A 9 -16.98 29.97 18.70
C GLN A 9 -17.21 28.63 18.00
N SER A 10 -17.46 28.66 16.70
CA SER A 10 -17.56 27.48 15.85
C SER A 10 -16.20 26.77 15.88
N LYS A 11 -16.09 25.72 16.70
CA LYS A 11 -14.91 24.84 16.74
C LYS A 11 -14.78 24.20 15.36
N ASP A 12 -13.73 24.59 14.65
CA ASP A 12 -13.32 24.08 13.35
C ASP A 12 -12.93 22.60 13.54
N GLY A 13 -13.88 21.69 13.35
CA GLY A 13 -13.72 20.25 13.53
C GLY A 13 -12.91 19.56 12.42
N ARG A 14 -12.02 20.28 11.74
CA ARG A 14 -11.22 19.76 10.62
C ARG A 14 -9.78 19.40 11.00
N HIS A 15 -9.33 19.79 12.19
CA HIS A 15 -7.93 19.60 12.59
C HIS A 15 -7.67 18.26 13.30
N ASP A 16 -8.69 17.71 13.95
CA ASP A 16 -8.57 16.46 14.72
C ASP A 16 -8.50 15.23 13.80
N ASP A 17 -9.22 15.26 12.67
CA ASP A 17 -9.23 14.15 11.69
C ASP A 17 -7.88 13.98 10.98
N ASP A 18 -7.21 15.10 10.64
CA ASP A 18 -5.88 15.08 10.03
C ASP A 18 -4.82 14.56 11.01
N ALA A 19 -4.94 14.90 12.30
CA ALA A 19 -4.04 14.42 13.33
C ALA A 19 -4.18 12.90 13.56
N ALA A 20 -5.41 12.40 13.68
CA ALA A 20 -5.70 10.98 13.85
C ALA A 20 -5.28 10.15 12.63
N LEU A 21 -5.51 10.67 11.42
CA LEU A 21 -5.07 10.03 10.18
C LEU A 21 -3.54 10.02 10.07
N THR A 22 -2.89 11.11 10.44
CA THR A 22 -1.42 11.18 10.44
C THR A 22 -0.81 10.18 11.41
N GLU A 23 -1.39 10.03 12.60
CA GLU A 23 -0.98 9.03 13.58
C GLU A 23 -1.17 7.59 13.07
N PHE A 24 -2.32 7.32 12.42
CA PHE A 24 -2.58 6.02 11.79
C PHE A 24 -1.59 5.70 10.65
N LEU A 25 -1.33 6.67 9.77
CA LEU A 25 -0.37 6.50 8.67
C LEU A 25 1.07 6.36 9.19
N ALA A 26 1.43 7.07 10.25
CA ALA A 26 2.72 6.90 10.92
C ALA A 26 2.85 5.49 11.52
N SER A 27 1.79 4.99 12.19
CA SER A 27 1.74 3.63 12.70
C SER A 27 1.86 2.56 11.60
N LEU A 28 1.44 2.86 10.37
CA LEU A 28 1.61 1.99 9.20
C LEU A 28 3.05 2.00 8.66
N MET A 29 3.80 3.08 8.84
CA MET A 29 5.20 3.18 8.39
C MET A 29 6.16 2.41 9.29
N ASP A 30 5.85 2.31 10.59
CA ASP A 30 6.62 1.50 11.55
C ASP A 30 6.28 0.00 11.45
N TYR A 31 5.20 -0.35 10.77
CA TYR A 31 4.89 -1.73 10.43
C TYR A 31 5.74 -2.15 9.23
N THR A 32 6.67 -3.10 9.44
CA THR A 32 7.34 -3.81 8.34
C THR A 32 6.63 -5.14 8.06
N PRO A 33 5.56 -5.15 7.25
CA PRO A 33 4.87 -6.40 6.92
C PRO A 33 5.78 -7.30 6.10
N THR A 34 6.21 -8.42 6.69
CA THR A 34 6.51 -9.62 5.88
C THR A 34 5.19 -10.34 5.61
N VAL A 35 4.36 -9.74 4.75
CA VAL A 35 3.05 -10.31 4.39
C VAL A 35 3.26 -11.33 3.27
N SER A 36 2.73 -12.54 3.47
CA SER A 36 2.70 -13.52 2.38
C SER A 36 1.82 -12.95 1.28
N ILE A 37 2.29 -13.00 0.05
CA ILE A 37 1.53 -12.48 -1.09
C ILE A 37 0.17 -13.22 -1.25
N THR A 38 0.07 -14.45 -0.75
CA THR A 38 -1.18 -15.21 -0.69
C THR A 38 -2.17 -14.64 0.32
N ASP A 39 -1.69 -14.12 1.44
CA ASP A 39 -2.53 -13.57 2.52
C ASP A 39 -3.05 -12.20 2.09
N LEU A 40 -2.21 -11.42 1.41
CA LEU A 40 -2.62 -10.18 0.75
C LEU A 40 -3.71 -10.44 -0.30
N TYR A 41 -3.50 -11.45 -1.16
CA TYR A 41 -4.48 -11.80 -2.18
C TYR A 41 -5.80 -12.34 -1.59
N LEU A 42 -5.75 -13.24 -0.61
CA LEU A 42 -6.96 -13.78 0.04
C LEU A 42 -7.74 -12.72 0.80
N GLY A 43 -7.05 -11.84 1.55
CA GLY A 43 -7.70 -10.76 2.29
C GLY A 43 -8.39 -9.74 1.40
N ILE A 44 -7.90 -9.53 0.18
CA ILE A 44 -8.48 -8.58 -0.77
C ILE A 44 -9.52 -9.25 -1.71
N THR A 45 -9.41 -10.55 -1.97
CA THR A 45 -10.19 -11.27 -2.99
C THR A 45 -11.33 -12.12 -2.42
N ASP A 46 -11.88 -11.82 -1.24
CA ASP A 46 -13.10 -12.48 -0.77
C ASP A 46 -14.29 -12.12 -1.70
N ARG A 47 -14.41 -12.93 -2.74
CA ARG A 47 -15.08 -12.67 -4.02
C ARG A 47 -16.60 -12.59 -3.89
N THR A 48 -17.13 -12.94 -2.71
CA THR A 48 -18.55 -12.96 -2.39
C THR A 48 -19.06 -11.67 -1.75
N ALA A 49 -18.19 -10.88 -1.14
CA ALA A 49 -18.57 -9.67 -0.41
C ALA A 49 -18.74 -8.45 -1.36
N ILE A 50 -17.83 -8.34 -2.34
CA ILE A 50 -17.65 -7.15 -3.19
C ILE A 50 -18.83 -6.89 -4.15
N VAL A 51 -19.53 -7.94 -4.58
CA VAL A 51 -20.53 -7.85 -5.67
C VAL A 51 -21.94 -7.55 -5.15
N ASN A 52 -22.24 -7.88 -3.90
CA ASN A 52 -23.62 -7.84 -3.39
C ASN A 52 -23.82 -6.99 -2.12
N ASN A 53 -22.74 -6.59 -1.42
CA ASN A 53 -22.86 -5.73 -0.24
C ASN A 53 -21.63 -4.81 -0.11
N TYR A 54 -21.83 -3.53 -0.39
CA TYR A 54 -20.80 -2.49 -0.22
C TYR A 54 -20.29 -2.32 1.23
N ALA A 55 -20.85 -3.06 2.19
CA ALA A 55 -20.55 -2.97 3.62
C ALA A 55 -19.25 -3.68 4.06
N ASP A 56 -18.69 -4.55 3.21
CA ASP A 56 -17.56 -5.41 3.58
C ASP A 56 -16.20 -4.91 3.08
N SER A 57 -16.16 -3.67 2.57
CA SER A 57 -14.90 -3.06 2.16
C SER A 57 -13.99 -2.88 3.38
N GLN A 58 -12.82 -3.51 3.37
CA GLN A 58 -11.71 -3.26 4.31
C GLN A 58 -11.19 -1.80 4.32
N ILE A 59 -11.60 -0.94 3.37
CA ILE A 59 -11.22 0.47 3.33
C ILE A 59 -12.35 1.27 4.01
N PRO A 60 -12.09 1.99 5.11
CA PRO A 60 -13.09 2.83 5.79
C PRO A 60 -13.62 3.95 4.89
N ASP A 61 -14.92 4.27 5.02
CA ASP A 61 -15.59 5.31 4.24
C ASP A 61 -14.90 6.67 4.45
N GLU A 62 -14.47 6.97 5.68
CA GLU A 62 -13.79 8.23 6.06
C GLU A 62 -12.47 8.42 5.30
N LEU A 63 -11.72 7.34 5.07
CA LEU A 63 -10.46 7.39 4.33
C LEU A 63 -10.72 7.77 2.87
N VAL A 64 -11.77 7.18 2.29
CA VAL A 64 -12.15 7.44 0.89
C VAL A 64 -12.66 8.86 0.75
N GLU A 65 -13.48 9.34 1.68
CA GLU A 65 -13.97 10.72 1.71
C GLU A 65 -12.83 11.73 1.84
N HIS A 66 -11.84 11.47 2.68
CA HIS A 66 -10.65 12.31 2.79
C HIS A 66 -9.89 12.41 1.46
N TYR A 67 -9.61 11.28 0.80
CA TYR A 67 -8.89 11.31 -0.48
C TYR A 67 -9.71 11.90 -1.64
N LEU A 68 -11.03 11.65 -1.67
CA LEU A 68 -11.95 12.30 -2.61
C LEU A 68 -11.96 13.82 -2.37
N GLY A 69 -12.09 14.27 -1.13
CA GLY A 69 -12.07 15.68 -0.76
C GLY A 69 -10.75 16.35 -1.13
N LYS A 70 -9.61 15.67 -0.92
CA LYS A 70 -8.29 16.14 -1.33
C LYS A 70 -8.16 16.30 -2.85
N SER A 71 -8.84 15.46 -3.63
CA SER A 71 -8.93 15.61 -5.09
C SER A 71 -9.88 16.73 -5.55
N GLY A 72 -10.62 17.37 -4.63
CA GLY A 72 -11.64 18.37 -4.93
C GLY A 72 -13.03 17.78 -5.24
N PHE A 73 -13.26 16.50 -4.94
CA PHE A 73 -14.54 15.82 -5.16
C PHE A 73 -15.22 15.53 -3.82
N GLN A 74 -16.38 16.12 -3.59
CA GLN A 74 -17.24 15.77 -2.45
C GLN A 74 -18.58 15.27 -2.99
N CYS A 75 -18.99 14.10 -2.53
CA CYS A 75 -20.29 13.52 -2.86
C CYS A 75 -20.97 13.02 -1.57
N PRO A 76 -22.21 13.45 -1.28
CA PRO A 76 -22.96 12.95 -0.13
C PRO A 76 -23.51 11.53 -0.34
N ASP A 77 -23.41 10.96 -1.55
CA ASP A 77 -23.88 9.60 -1.83
C ASP A 77 -22.81 8.56 -1.41
N VAL A 78 -23.04 7.95 -0.25
CA VAL A 78 -22.19 6.89 0.33
C VAL A 78 -21.95 5.71 -0.63
N ARG A 79 -22.85 5.46 -1.59
CA ARG A 79 -22.67 4.38 -2.56
C ARG A 79 -21.50 4.66 -3.49
N LEU A 80 -21.27 5.93 -3.84
CA LEU A 80 -20.12 6.32 -4.66
C LEU A 80 -18.82 6.23 -3.87
N THR A 81 -18.83 6.64 -2.60
CA THR A 81 -17.70 6.44 -1.67
C THR A 81 -17.31 4.96 -1.61
N ARG A 82 -18.28 4.07 -1.37
CA ARG A 82 -18.02 2.63 -1.29
C ARG A 82 -17.67 1.99 -2.63
N LEU A 83 -18.20 2.51 -3.74
CA LEU A 83 -17.80 2.05 -5.07
C LEU A 83 -16.33 2.36 -5.35
N VAL A 84 -15.86 3.55 -4.98
CA VAL A 84 -14.44 3.91 -5.07
C VAL A 84 -13.61 2.99 -4.16
N ALA A 85 -14.04 2.76 -2.92
CA ALA A 85 -13.39 1.84 -1.99
C ALA A 85 -13.18 0.44 -2.61
N VAL A 86 -14.26 -0.12 -3.14
CA VAL A 86 -14.28 -1.43 -3.82
C VAL A 86 -13.40 -1.44 -5.08
N ALA A 87 -13.46 -0.39 -5.90
CA ALA A 87 -12.65 -0.28 -7.10
C ALA A 87 -11.15 -0.22 -6.77
N THR A 88 -10.78 0.54 -5.72
CA THR A 88 -9.40 0.60 -5.22
C THR A 88 -8.94 -0.75 -4.69
N GLN A 89 -9.78 -1.45 -3.91
CA GLN A 89 -9.46 -2.79 -3.45
C GLN A 89 -9.23 -3.75 -4.60
N LYS A 90 -10.14 -3.77 -5.59
CA LYS A 90 -10.00 -4.61 -6.76
C LYS A 90 -8.71 -4.30 -7.53
N PHE A 91 -8.39 -3.02 -7.69
CA PHE A 91 -7.14 -2.61 -8.33
C PHE A 91 -5.91 -3.17 -7.59
N ILE A 92 -5.85 -3.04 -6.27
CA ILE A 92 -4.75 -3.61 -5.47
C ILE A 92 -4.72 -5.14 -5.58
N ALA A 93 -5.88 -5.79 -5.61
CA ALA A 93 -5.99 -7.25 -5.78
C ALA A 93 -5.40 -7.71 -7.12
N ASP A 94 -5.73 -7.00 -8.20
CA ASP A 94 -5.25 -7.31 -9.54
C ASP A 94 -3.72 -7.14 -9.61
N VAL A 95 -3.18 -6.04 -9.07
CA VAL A 95 -1.72 -5.82 -8.97
C VAL A 95 -1.04 -6.91 -8.12
N ALA A 96 -1.62 -7.29 -6.99
CA ALA A 96 -1.09 -8.36 -6.15
C ALA A 96 -1.12 -9.73 -6.86
N THR A 97 -2.13 -9.96 -7.71
CA THR A 97 -2.23 -11.17 -8.54
C THR A 97 -1.10 -11.24 -9.56
N ASP A 98 -0.82 -10.13 -10.23
CA ASP A 98 0.24 -10.07 -11.24
C ASP A 98 1.62 -10.23 -10.58
N ALA A 99 1.84 -9.57 -9.44
CA ALA A 99 3.06 -9.74 -8.65
C ALA A 99 3.22 -11.20 -8.15
N LEU A 100 2.13 -11.88 -7.81
CA LEU A 100 2.14 -13.29 -7.43
C LEU A 100 2.60 -14.20 -8.57
N GLN A 101 2.20 -13.90 -9.80
CA GLN A 101 2.66 -14.65 -10.97
C GLN A 101 4.17 -14.46 -11.17
N GLN A 102 4.67 -13.23 -11.04
CA GLN A 102 6.11 -12.93 -11.12
C GLN A 102 6.91 -13.64 -10.01
N CYS A 103 6.37 -13.66 -8.79
CA CYS A 103 7.01 -14.34 -7.66
C CYS A 103 7.10 -15.85 -7.90
N LYS A 104 6.03 -16.48 -8.41
CA LYS A 104 6.02 -17.91 -8.74
C LYS A 104 6.99 -18.23 -9.88
N ALA A 105 7.05 -17.38 -10.90
CA ALA A 105 7.97 -17.53 -12.03
C ALA A 105 9.44 -17.42 -11.59
N ARG A 106 9.77 -16.50 -10.68
CA ARG A 106 11.13 -16.42 -10.10
C ARG A 106 11.45 -17.68 -9.29
N GLN A 107 10.55 -18.12 -8.41
CA GLN A 107 10.84 -19.28 -7.56
C GLN A 107 11.02 -20.58 -8.36
N SER A 108 10.30 -20.76 -9.47
CA SER A 108 10.45 -21.93 -10.33
C SER A 108 11.78 -21.93 -11.12
N ALA A 109 12.31 -20.76 -11.47
CA ALA A 109 13.62 -20.63 -12.11
C ALA A 109 14.77 -21.05 -11.18
N VAL A 110 14.68 -20.73 -9.88
CA VAL A 110 15.72 -21.06 -8.87
C VAL A 110 15.76 -22.56 -8.52
N ILE A 111 14.65 -23.30 -8.72
CA ILE A 111 14.53 -24.71 -8.30
C ILE A 111 15.19 -25.70 -9.28
N LYS A 112 15.57 -25.27 -10.49
CA LYS A 112 16.11 -26.19 -11.53
C LYS A 112 17.48 -26.81 -11.18
N ASP A 113 18.25 -26.22 -10.25
CA ASP A 113 19.61 -26.68 -9.92
C ASP A 113 19.72 -27.64 -8.72
N LYS A 114 18.67 -27.82 -7.90
CA LYS A 114 18.72 -28.73 -6.74
C LYS A 114 17.40 -29.47 -6.54
N ARG A 115 17.23 -30.57 -7.29
CA ARG A 115 16.22 -31.60 -6.96
C ARG A 115 16.71 -32.37 -5.74
N ASP A 116 16.08 -32.12 -4.60
CA ASP A 116 15.42 -33.12 -3.73
C ASP A 116 15.23 -32.57 -2.30
N LYS A 117 14.03 -32.79 -1.74
CA LYS A 117 13.64 -32.58 -0.32
C LYS A 117 13.64 -31.15 0.24
N GLN A 118 12.67 -30.32 -0.16
CA GLN A 118 11.93 -29.36 0.70
C GLN A 118 11.03 -28.48 -0.18
N GLN A 119 9.97 -29.06 -0.74
CA GLN A 119 9.09 -28.34 -1.68
C GLN A 119 7.79 -27.82 -1.04
N LYS A 120 7.48 -28.22 0.20
CA LYS A 120 6.12 -28.03 0.74
C LYS A 120 5.88 -26.69 1.47
N ASP A 121 6.93 -26.00 1.93
CA ASP A 121 6.78 -24.81 2.80
C ASP A 121 7.58 -23.58 2.33
N LYS A 122 7.71 -23.36 1.02
CA LYS A 122 8.28 -22.08 0.53
C LYS A 122 7.21 -21.00 0.56
N ARG A 123 7.16 -20.27 1.67
CA ARG A 123 6.36 -19.04 1.80
C ARG A 123 6.69 -18.10 0.63
N LEU A 124 5.67 -17.65 -0.09
CA LEU A 124 5.82 -16.69 -1.18
C LEU A 124 5.94 -15.28 -0.59
N ILE A 125 7.14 -14.71 -0.66
CA ILE A 125 7.43 -13.35 -0.19
C ILE A 125 7.33 -12.40 -1.38
N LEU A 126 6.53 -11.34 -1.23
CA LEU A 126 6.47 -10.25 -2.21
C LEU A 126 7.79 -9.47 -2.16
N THR A 127 8.46 -9.37 -3.31
CA THR A 127 9.71 -8.60 -3.43
C THR A 127 9.53 -7.38 -4.34
N MET A 128 10.45 -6.42 -4.24
CA MET A 128 10.45 -5.25 -5.12
C MET A 128 10.59 -5.62 -6.59
N GLU A 129 11.26 -6.73 -6.92
CA GLU A 129 11.38 -7.20 -8.31
C GLU A 129 10.01 -7.64 -8.87
N ASP A 130 9.21 -8.37 -8.09
CA ASP A 130 7.85 -8.80 -8.47
C ASP A 130 6.96 -7.61 -8.73
N LEU A 131 6.95 -6.69 -7.75
CA LEU A 131 6.10 -5.52 -7.77
C LEU A 131 6.49 -4.57 -8.91
N SER A 132 7.79 -4.34 -9.12
CA SER A 132 8.27 -3.46 -10.20
C SER A 132 7.96 -4.02 -11.59
N LYS A 133 7.95 -5.35 -11.75
CA LYS A 133 7.53 -5.98 -13.01
C LYS A 133 6.03 -5.88 -13.22
N ALA A 134 5.22 -6.20 -12.21
CA ALA A 134 3.76 -6.10 -12.27
C ALA A 134 3.32 -4.66 -12.58
N LEU A 135 3.85 -3.67 -11.85
CA LEU A 135 3.50 -2.26 -12.03
C LEU A 135 3.91 -1.67 -13.39
N ARG A 136 4.93 -2.24 -14.03
CA ARG A 136 5.37 -1.81 -15.35
C ARG A 136 4.30 -2.03 -16.43
N GLU A 137 3.47 -3.06 -16.27
CA GLU A 137 2.35 -3.34 -17.18
C GLU A 137 1.25 -2.28 -17.06
N TYR A 138 1.14 -1.64 -15.88
CA TYR A 138 0.25 -0.50 -15.63
C TYR A 138 0.90 0.86 -15.95
N GLY A 139 2.11 0.88 -16.53
CA GLY A 139 2.83 2.10 -16.88
C GLY A 139 3.55 2.80 -15.71
N VAL A 140 3.62 2.14 -14.54
CA VAL A 140 4.30 2.68 -13.34
C VAL A 140 5.72 2.14 -13.27
N ASN A 141 6.69 3.04 -13.26
CA ASN A 141 8.10 2.67 -13.25
C ASN A 141 8.74 2.87 -11.88
N VAL A 142 8.84 1.78 -11.11
CA VAL A 142 9.50 1.76 -9.80
C VAL A 142 10.99 1.48 -9.98
N LYS A 143 11.84 2.46 -9.69
CA LYS A 143 13.31 2.29 -9.64
C LYS A 143 13.74 2.28 -8.18
N HIS A 144 14.00 1.11 -7.63
CA HIS A 144 14.68 0.99 -6.34
C HIS A 144 16.20 0.99 -6.59
N GLN A 145 16.93 1.91 -5.96
CA GLN A 145 18.39 1.85 -5.94
C GLN A 145 18.81 0.76 -4.96
N GLU A 146 19.68 -0.15 -5.39
CA GLU A 146 20.06 -1.33 -4.59
C GLU A 146 20.85 -0.94 -3.33
N TYR A 147 21.51 0.21 -3.35
CA TYR A 147 22.23 0.79 -2.21
C TYR A 147 22.11 2.32 -2.21
N PHE A 148 21.93 2.90 -1.03
CA PHE A 148 22.19 4.32 -0.77
C PHE A 148 23.61 4.44 -0.21
N ALA A 149 24.40 5.34 -0.79
CA ALA A 149 25.65 5.75 -0.19
C ALA A 149 25.34 6.82 0.87
N ASP A 150 25.45 6.49 2.16
CA ASP A 150 25.25 7.44 3.27
C ASP A 150 26.26 8.61 3.24
N SER A 151 27.30 8.52 2.41
CA SER A 151 28.16 9.64 2.07
C SER A 151 28.59 9.57 0.60
N PRO A 152 28.77 10.70 -0.08
CA PRO A 152 29.31 10.75 -1.45
C PRO A 152 30.73 10.17 -1.59
N SER A 153 31.40 9.85 -0.47
CA SER A 153 32.70 9.19 -0.39
C SER A 153 32.65 7.66 -0.30
N ALA A 154 31.46 7.04 -0.19
CA ALA A 154 31.36 5.58 -0.14
C ALA A 154 31.81 4.97 -1.48
N GLY A 155 32.97 4.30 -1.47
CA GLY A 155 33.59 3.71 -2.67
C GLY A 155 34.88 4.40 -3.13
N LEU A 156 35.30 5.49 -2.48
CA LEU A 156 36.65 6.03 -2.64
C LEU A 156 37.59 5.34 -1.64
N ASP A 157 37.96 4.09 -1.91
CA ASP A 157 39.13 3.51 -1.25
C ASP A 157 40.36 4.34 -1.61
N ALA A 158 41.19 4.62 -0.60
CA ALA A 158 42.41 5.41 -0.69
C ALA A 158 43.44 4.76 -1.64
N ALA A 159 43.27 4.96 -2.94
CA ALA A 159 44.33 4.76 -3.92
C ALA A 159 45.28 5.97 -3.89
N SER A 160 45.92 6.20 -2.74
CA SER A 160 47.19 6.93 -2.65
C SER A 160 48.25 5.95 -2.20
N ARG A 161 48.54 5.00 -3.08
CA ARG A 161 49.80 4.27 -3.11
C ARG A 161 50.52 4.71 -4.38
N GLU A 162 51.81 5.04 -4.22
CA GLU A 162 52.73 5.69 -5.17
C GLU A 162 52.71 7.22 -4.98
N GLU A 163 53.77 7.88 -4.48
CA GLU A 163 55.22 7.67 -4.65
C GLU A 163 56.01 8.00 -3.36
#